data_AF-A0A7X8FKZ6-F1
#
_entry.id   AF-A0A7X8FKZ6-F1
#
_cell.length_a   1.000
_cell.length_b   1.000
_cell.length_c   1.000
_cell.angle_alpha   90.00
_cell.angle_beta   90.00
_cell.angle_gamma   90.00
#
_symmetry.space_group_name_H-M   'P 1'
#
loop_
_entity.id
_entity.type
_entity.pdbx_description
1 polymer ?
#
loop_
_entity_poly.entity_id
_entity_poly.type
_entity_poly.pdbx_seq_one_letter_code
_entity_poly.pdbx_strand_id
1 'polypeptide(L)' 'ALHAGMTVCIDVSFFGHPTLYGARIESGFVITEDGCEPLCREADEMYLKDL' A
#
# COMPACT_ATOMS: atom_id res chain seq x y z
N ALA A 1 18.41 -1.79 2.01
CA ALA A 1 17.48 -2.51 2.91
C ALA A 1 16.56 -1.48 3.55
N LEU A 2 15.35 -1.88 3.94
CA LEU A 2 14.50 -1.06 4.80
C LEU A 2 14.90 -1.29 6.26
N HIS A 3 14.81 -0.26 7.09
CA HIS A 3 15.22 -0.29 8.49
C HIS A 3 14.06 0.12 9.39
N ALA A 4 14.01 -0.43 10.61
CA ALA A 4 13.01 -0.08 11.60
C ALA A 4 12.96 1.45 11.83
N GLY A 5 11.74 1.99 11.95
CA GLY A 5 11.48 3.42 12.09
C GLY A 5 11.39 4.19 10.77
N MET A 6 11.66 3.55 9.61
CA MET A 6 11.35 4.16 8.32
C MET A 6 9.84 4.18 8.06
N THR A 7 9.36 5.27 7.48
CA THR A 7 8.04 5.31 6.85
C THR A 7 8.20 5.15 5.35
N VAL A 8 7.44 4.22 4.77
CA VAL A 8 7.40 4.00 3.33
C VAL A 8 5.98 4.15 2.79
N CYS A 9 5.88 4.60 1.55
CA CYS A 9 4.63 4.57 0.80
C CYS A 9 4.76 3.53 -0.30
N ILE A 10 3.81 2.59 -0.39
CA ILE A 10 3.74 1.60 -1.45
C ILE A 10 2.58 1.97 -2.35
N ASP A 11 2.88 2.26 -3.62
CA ASP A 11 1.87 2.50 -4.64
C ASP A 11 1.96 1.48 -5.78
N VAL A 12 0.80 0.94 -6.17
CA VAL A 12 0.65 0.05 -7.32
C VAL A 12 -0.26 0.74 -8.31
N SER A 13 0.26 0.95 -9.51
CA SER A 13 -0.42 1.73 -10.54
C SER A 13 -0.72 0.90 -11.78
N PHE A 14 -1.96 1.04 -12.26
CA PHE A 14 -2.43 0.54 -13.53
C PHE A 14 -2.62 1.74 -14.46
N PHE A 15 -1.89 1.75 -15.56
CA PHE A 15 -2.00 2.78 -16.58
C PHE A 15 -2.56 2.19 -17.87
N GLY A 16 -3.24 3.02 -18.66
CA GLY A 16 -3.67 2.64 -20.00
C GLY A 16 -4.87 1.71 -20.08
N HIS A 17 -5.69 1.59 -19.02
CA HIS A 17 -6.97 0.90 -19.15
C HIS A 17 -7.88 1.66 -20.12
N PRO A 18 -8.39 1.03 -21.20
CA PRO A 18 -8.99 1.74 -22.33
C PRO A 18 -10.26 2.52 -21.98
N THR A 19 -10.92 2.20 -20.85
CA THR A 19 -12.17 2.85 -20.42
C THR A 19 -12.10 3.48 -19.03
N LEU A 20 -11.19 3.02 -18.18
CA LEU A 20 -11.10 3.45 -16.78
C LEU A 20 -9.97 4.45 -16.57
N TYR A 21 -9.18 4.74 -17.62
CA TYR A 21 -8.09 5.73 -17.65
C TYR A 21 -6.93 5.46 -16.66
N GLY A 22 -7.01 4.37 -15.89
CA GLY A 22 -6.00 3.93 -14.95
C GLY A 22 -6.53 3.91 -13.52
N ALA A 23 -5.77 3.29 -12.63
CA ALA A 23 -6.05 3.25 -11.20
C ALA A 23 -4.75 3.18 -10.42
N ARG A 24 -4.76 3.69 -9.18
CA ARG A 24 -3.65 3.53 -8.24
C ARG A 24 -4.21 3.11 -6.89
N ILE A 25 -3.54 2.15 -6.27
CA ILE A 25 -3.73 1.79 -4.87
C ILE A 25 -2.47 2.23 -4.14
N GLU A 26 -2.63 2.97 -3.05
CA GLU A 26 -1.52 3.51 -2.26
C GLU A 26 -1.78 3.27 -0.76
N SER A 27 -0.76 2.75 -0.07
CA SER A 27 -0.77 2.52 1.38
C SER A 27 0.57 2.88 2.00
N GLY A 28 0.52 3.58 3.13
CA GLY A 28 1.70 3.89 3.94
C GLY A 28 1.95 2.85 5.03
N PHE A 29 3.22 2.55 5.30
CA PHE A 29 3.64 1.62 6.34
C PHE A 29 4.81 2.19 7.14
N VAL A 30 4.83 1.87 8.44
CA VAL A 30 6.05 1.98 9.25
C VAL A 30 6.77 0.64 9.24
N ILE A 31 8.08 0.66 9.00
CA ILE A 31 8.93 -0.52 9.07
C ILE A 31 9.28 -0.78 10.53
N THR A 32 9.09 -2.02 10.98
CA THR A 32 9.42 -2.48 12.32
C THR A 32 10.64 -3.39 12.27
N GLU A 33 11.12 -3.88 13.41
CA GLU A 33 12.25 -4.82 13.46
C GLU A 33 11.93 -6.14 12.73
N ASP A 34 10.67 -6.60 12.80
CA ASP A 34 10.23 -7.91 12.30
C ASP A 34 9.30 -7.83 11.08
N GLY A 35 9.06 -6.64 10.52
CA GLY A 35 8.16 -6.46 9.39
C GLY A 35 7.71 -5.01 9.16
N CYS A 36 6.41 -4.81 9.03
CA CYS A 36 5.80 -3.50 8.82
C CYS A 36 4.38 -3.43 9.39
N GLU A 37 3.94 -2.23 9.77
CA GLU A 37 2.57 -1.96 10.22
C GLU A 37 1.93 -0.88 9.35
N PRO A 38 0.64 -1.02 8.97
CA PRO A 38 -0.04 -0.04 8.15
C PRO A 38 -0.29 1.25 8.94
N LEU A 39 -0.07 2.39 8.29
CA LEU A 39 -0.41 3.70 8.86
C LEU A 39 -1.94 3.95 8.89
N CYS A 40 -2.70 3.24 8.06
CA CYS A 40 -4.17 3.21 8.08
C CYS A 40 -4.65 1.77 7.98
N ARG A 41 -5.05 1.21 9.12
CA ARG A 41 -5.46 -0.19 9.23
C ARG A 41 -6.74 -0.48 8.45
N GLU A 42 -7.69 0.45 8.46
CA GLU A 42 -8.97 0.29 7.76
C GLU A 42 -8.79 0.18 6.24
N ALA A 43 -7.84 0.95 5.68
CA ALA A 43 -7.50 0.87 4.26
C ALA A 43 -6.78 -0.45 3.93
N ASP A 44 -5.83 -0.87 4.75
CA ASP A 44 -5.11 -2.14 4.58
C ASP A 44 -6.07 -3.34 4.62
N GLU A 45 -6.99 -3.38 5.59
CA GLU A 45 -8.03 -4.41 5.71
C GLU A 45 -9.02 -4.38 4.53
N MET A 46 -9.27 -3.22 3.93
CA MET A 46 -10.12 -3.12 2.73
C MET A 46 -9.46 -3.80 1.52
N TYR A 47 -8.15 -3.66 1.36
CA TYR A 47 -7.42 -4.27 0.24
C TYR A 47 -7.19 -5.77 0.38
N LEU A 48 -7.26 -6.32 1.59
CA LEU A 48 -7.12 -7.75 1.86
C LEU A 48 -8.40 -8.57 1.64
N LYS A 49 -9.53 -7.92 1.35
CA LYS A 49 -10.80 -8.61 1.06
C LYS A 49 -10.83 -9.05 -0.40
N ASP A 50 -11.11 -10.33 -0.62
CA ASP A 50 -11.48 -10.82 -1.96
C ASP A 50 -12.78 -10.12 -2.41
N LEU A 51 -12.81 -9.74 -3.69
CA LEU A 51 -13.96 -9.13 -4.36
C LEU A 51 -14.93 -10.17 -4.92
#